data_AF-A0A6G1MM28-F1
#
_entry.id   AF-A0A6G1MM28-F1
#
_cell.length_a   1.000
_cell.length_b   1.000
_cell.length_c   1.000
_cell.angle_alpha   90.00
_cell.angle_beta   90.00
_cell.angle_gamma   90.00
#
_symmetry.space_group_name_H-M   'P 1'
#
loop_
_entity.id
_entity.type
_entity.pdbx_description
1 polymer ?
#
loop_
_entity_poly.entity_id
_entity_poly.type
_entity_poly.pdbx_seq_one_letter_code
_entity_poly.pdbx_strand_id
1 'polypeptide(L)'
;MAIHPSSVQNPAYDDDYYDTSTPHPSSTLRLASKHTTEGYRDGITASKQQFIQEGFDEGYILGAALGLKVGELLGTLEGIVGTISGLLNSLDKNQKKDVDSKSSEDREVLKEQLRRQKKVRETAKQELALEKVFGRDYFGEDGVWKWAAEEEDGEMTFDDIVLQHPLIVKWRDIVKKQAGELGLDIKDDVEVQEEGSADDDS
;
A
#
# COMPACT_ATOMS: atom_id res chain seq x y z
N MET A 1 -6.36 -75.72 -68.00
CA MET A 1 -5.36 -75.20 -68.95
C MET A 1 -5.41 -73.68 -68.86
N ALA A 2 -4.25 -73.05 -68.69
CA ALA A 2 -4.05 -71.70 -68.19
C ALA A 2 -4.52 -70.59 -69.15
N ILE A 3 -4.89 -69.44 -68.59
CA ILE A 3 -5.00 -68.15 -69.29
C ILE A 3 -4.14 -67.14 -68.53
N HIS A 4 -3.10 -66.61 -69.19
CA HIS A 4 -2.46 -65.33 -68.90
C HIS A 4 -1.92 -64.79 -70.25
N PRO A 5 -1.59 -63.50 -70.41
CA PRO A 5 -2.12 -62.29 -69.76
C PRO A 5 -2.47 -61.21 -70.80
N SER A 6 -3.22 -60.16 -70.41
CA SER A 6 -3.11 -58.88 -71.11
C SER A 6 -3.13 -57.73 -70.12
N SER A 7 -2.16 -56.85 -70.30
CA SER A 7 -1.76 -55.75 -69.44
C SER A 7 -2.77 -54.62 -69.50
N VAL A 8 -3.28 -54.20 -68.34
CA VAL A 8 -3.83 -52.85 -68.18
C VAL A 8 -3.06 -52.17 -67.05
N GLN A 9 -2.27 -51.19 -67.45
CA GLN A 9 -1.55 -50.28 -66.59
C GLN A 9 -2.57 -49.44 -65.81
N ASN A 10 -2.66 -49.63 -64.49
CA ASN A 10 -3.40 -48.69 -63.65
C ASN A 10 -2.60 -47.37 -63.59
N PRO A 11 -3.25 -46.21 -63.81
CA PRO A 11 -2.57 -44.93 -63.73
C PRO A 11 -2.14 -44.65 -62.29
N ALA A 12 -0.98 -44.00 -62.16
CA ALA A 12 -0.46 -43.52 -60.90
C ALA A 12 -1.53 -42.66 -60.20
N TYR A 13 -1.92 -43.08 -59.00
CA TYR A 13 -2.74 -42.26 -58.12
C TYR A 13 -1.84 -41.12 -57.62
N ASP A 14 -2.14 -39.91 -58.09
CA ASP A 14 -1.61 -38.65 -57.56
C ASP A 14 -2.32 -38.39 -56.22
N ASP A 15 -1.54 -38.26 -55.15
CA ASP A 15 -1.97 -38.19 -53.75
C ASP A 15 -2.16 -36.74 -53.30
N ASP A 16 -3.08 -36.04 -53.96
CA ASP A 16 -3.35 -34.63 -53.69
C ASP A 16 -4.84 -34.28 -53.80
N TYR A 17 -5.63 -34.69 -52.79
CA TYR A 17 -6.87 -33.96 -52.45
C TYR A 17 -7.33 -34.20 -51.01
N TYR A 18 -6.95 -33.32 -50.08
CA TYR A 18 -7.43 -33.35 -48.69
C TYR A 18 -8.92 -33.01 -48.62
N ASP A 19 -9.79 -33.90 -48.11
CA ASP A 19 -11.12 -33.48 -47.61
C ASP A 19 -11.00 -33.08 -46.13
N THR A 20 -10.70 -31.81 -45.92
CA THR A 20 -10.74 -31.12 -44.62
C THR A 20 -12.12 -30.51 -44.32
N SER A 21 -13.15 -30.78 -45.14
CA SER A 21 -14.42 -30.03 -45.11
C SER A 21 -15.53 -30.68 -44.28
N THR A 22 -15.37 -31.92 -43.81
CA THR A 22 -16.34 -32.55 -42.90
C THR A 22 -15.73 -32.77 -41.51
N PRO A 23 -16.01 -31.89 -40.53
CA PRO A 23 -15.63 -32.13 -39.15
C PRO A 23 -16.33 -33.40 -38.68
N HIS A 24 -15.59 -34.50 -38.56
CA HIS A 24 -16.12 -35.73 -38.00
C HIS A 24 -16.74 -35.39 -36.63
N PRO A 25 -17.97 -35.81 -36.30
CA PRO A 25 -18.66 -35.39 -35.07
C PRO A 25 -17.84 -35.65 -33.79
N SER A 26 -16.90 -36.60 -33.85
CA SER A 26 -15.94 -36.91 -32.80
C SER A 26 -14.82 -35.86 -32.63
N SER A 27 -14.41 -35.14 -33.67
CA SER A 27 -13.39 -34.09 -33.59
C SER A 27 -13.97 -32.79 -33.03
N THR A 28 -15.21 -32.45 -33.36
CA THR A 28 -15.93 -31.31 -32.78
C THR A 28 -16.25 -31.53 -31.31
N LEU A 29 -16.69 -32.74 -30.93
CA LEU A 29 -16.88 -33.13 -29.51
C LEU A 29 -15.57 -33.13 -28.72
N ARG A 30 -14.48 -33.65 -29.29
CA ARG A 30 -13.15 -33.60 -28.66
C ARG A 30 -12.64 -32.16 -28.51
N LEU A 31 -12.86 -31.31 -29.51
CA LEU A 31 -12.48 -29.91 -29.46
C LEU A 31 -13.31 -29.14 -28.42
N ALA A 32 -14.63 -29.38 -28.37
CA ALA A 32 -15.52 -28.80 -27.37
C ALA A 32 -15.17 -29.25 -25.95
N SER A 33 -14.85 -30.53 -25.73
CA SER A 33 -14.39 -31.02 -24.41
C SER A 33 -13.04 -30.41 -24.00
N LYS A 34 -12.09 -30.27 -24.94
CA LYS A 34 -10.82 -29.58 -24.66
C LYS A 34 -11.05 -28.12 -24.30
N HIS A 35 -11.82 -27.39 -25.11
CA HIS A 35 -12.12 -25.97 -24.88
C HIS A 35 -12.97 -25.71 -23.63
N THR A 36 -13.83 -26.64 -23.23
CA THR A 36 -14.58 -26.57 -21.97
C THR A 36 -13.64 -26.80 -20.77
N THR A 37 -12.70 -27.74 -20.90
CA THR A 37 -11.73 -28.05 -19.83
C THR A 37 -10.70 -26.93 -19.69
N GLU A 38 -10.22 -26.39 -20.82
CA GLU A 38 -9.32 -25.24 -20.89
C GLU A 38 -10.04 -23.98 -20.40
N GLY A 39 -11.26 -23.70 -20.86
CA GLY A 39 -12.06 -22.57 -20.40
C GLY A 39 -12.45 -22.64 -18.91
N TYR A 40 -12.71 -23.83 -18.36
CA TYR A 40 -12.94 -23.99 -16.92
C TYR A 40 -11.67 -23.76 -16.11
N ARG A 41 -10.51 -24.26 -16.58
CA ARG A 41 -9.22 -24.02 -15.94
C ARG A 41 -8.81 -22.55 -16.01
N ASP A 42 -8.97 -21.94 -17.17
CA ASP A 42 -8.70 -20.52 -17.40
C ASP A 42 -9.66 -19.67 -16.59
N GLY A 43 -10.95 -20.02 -16.51
CA GLY A 43 -11.93 -19.33 -15.67
C GLY A 43 -11.60 -19.36 -14.18
N ILE A 44 -11.18 -20.52 -13.65
CA ILE A 44 -10.73 -20.64 -12.25
C ILE A 44 -9.42 -19.90 -12.01
N THR A 45 -8.49 -19.94 -12.96
CA THR A 45 -7.20 -19.23 -12.87
C THR A 45 -7.40 -17.73 -12.92
N ALA A 46 -8.19 -17.23 -13.88
CA ALA A 46 -8.55 -15.82 -14.01
C ALA A 46 -9.29 -15.30 -12.79
N SER A 47 -10.27 -16.06 -12.27
CA SER A 47 -10.99 -15.69 -11.05
C SER A 47 -10.03 -15.59 -9.86
N LYS A 48 -9.17 -16.59 -9.65
CA LYS A 48 -8.17 -16.56 -8.57
C LYS A 48 -7.19 -15.40 -8.71
N GLN A 49 -6.76 -15.10 -9.92
CA GLN A 49 -5.83 -14.01 -10.18
C GLN A 49 -6.48 -12.65 -9.95
N GLN A 50 -7.75 -12.47 -10.33
CA GLN A 50 -8.50 -11.23 -10.12
C GLN A 50 -8.68 -10.91 -8.63
N PHE A 51 -9.13 -11.88 -7.81
CA PHE A 51 -9.29 -11.69 -6.36
C PHE A 51 -7.97 -11.41 -5.63
N ILE A 52 -6.85 -11.97 -6.08
CA ILE A 52 -5.53 -11.73 -5.48
C ILE A 52 -5.02 -10.32 -5.79
N GLN A 53 -5.30 -9.79 -6.99
CA GLN A 53 -4.84 -8.45 -7.38
C GLN A 53 -5.64 -7.36 -6.69
N GLU A 54 -6.96 -7.50 -6.61
CA GLU A 54 -7.83 -6.53 -5.93
C GLU A 54 -7.43 -6.38 -4.45
N GLY A 55 -7.23 -7.49 -3.72
CA GLY A 55 -6.74 -7.44 -2.35
C GLY A 55 -5.29 -6.91 -2.21
N PHE A 56 -4.44 -7.08 -3.22
CA PHE A 56 -3.10 -6.48 -3.23
C PHE A 56 -3.18 -4.96 -3.41
N ASP A 57 -4.02 -4.48 -4.33
CA ASP A 57 -4.18 -3.06 -4.63
C ASP A 57 -4.75 -2.31 -3.41
N GLU A 58 -5.77 -2.88 -2.76
CA GLU A 58 -6.33 -2.35 -1.50
C GLU A 58 -5.27 -2.30 -0.38
N GLY A 59 -4.55 -3.40 -0.19
CA GLY A 59 -3.48 -3.48 0.81
C GLY A 59 -2.33 -2.51 0.52
N TYR A 60 -2.00 -2.28 -0.75
CA TYR A 60 -0.97 -1.34 -1.16
C TYR A 60 -1.37 0.11 -0.87
N ILE A 61 -2.60 0.51 -1.23
CA ILE A 61 -3.10 1.86 -0.98
C ILE A 61 -3.20 2.13 0.52
N LEU A 62 -3.79 1.21 1.29
CA LEU A 62 -3.86 1.32 2.75
C LEU A 62 -2.47 1.39 3.38
N GLY A 63 -1.55 0.53 2.92
CA GLY A 63 -0.17 0.53 3.38
C GLY A 63 0.56 1.85 3.12
N ALA A 64 0.33 2.46 1.95
CA ALA A 64 0.87 3.77 1.60
C ALA A 64 0.30 4.88 2.50
N ALA A 65 -1.02 4.91 2.70
CA ALA A 65 -1.68 5.87 3.58
C ALA A 65 -1.18 5.75 5.03
N LEU A 66 -1.05 4.52 5.53
CA LEU A 66 -0.53 4.24 6.88
C LEU A 66 0.94 4.64 7.01
N GLY A 67 1.75 4.34 6.00
CA GLY A 67 3.16 4.75 5.95
C GLY A 67 3.33 6.27 5.93
N LEU A 68 2.49 6.97 5.16
CA LEU A 68 2.48 8.43 5.11
C LEU A 68 2.14 9.01 6.49
N LYS A 69 1.10 8.51 7.15
CA LYS A 69 0.71 8.98 8.49
C LYS A 69 1.75 8.66 9.57
N VAL A 70 2.39 7.49 9.53
CA VAL A 70 3.52 7.18 10.40
C VAL A 70 4.69 8.16 10.15
N GLY A 71 5.01 8.42 8.89
CA GLY A 71 6.07 9.36 8.50
C GLY A 71 5.81 10.78 8.99
N GLU A 72 4.57 11.25 8.84
CA GLU A 72 4.11 12.55 9.33
C GLU A 72 4.29 12.68 10.86
N LEU A 73 3.82 11.69 11.62
CA LEU A 73 3.94 11.68 13.08
C LEU A 73 5.41 11.64 13.55
N LEU A 74 6.26 10.84 12.90
CA LEU A 74 7.68 10.80 13.25
C LEU A 74 8.42 12.07 12.82
N GLY A 75 8.04 12.64 11.67
CA GLY A 75 8.60 13.88 11.15
C GLY A 75 8.30 15.08 12.02
N THR A 76 7.06 15.21 12.52
CA THR A 76 6.68 16.27 13.46
C THR A 76 7.46 16.18 14.77
N LEU A 77 7.63 14.98 15.34
CA LEU A 77 8.44 14.75 16.53
C LEU A 77 9.92 15.08 16.31
N GLU A 78 10.48 14.70 15.16
CA GLU A 78 11.85 15.06 14.80
C GLU A 78 12.00 16.58 14.62
N GLY A 79 11.01 17.24 14.03
CA GLY A 79 10.93 18.69 13.93
C GLY A 79 10.96 19.35 15.31
N ILE A 80 10.14 18.88 16.25
CA ILE A 80 10.12 19.36 17.65
C ILE A 80 11.51 19.20 18.30
N VAL A 81 12.13 18.03 18.19
CA VAL A 81 13.48 17.80 18.73
C VAL A 81 14.51 18.72 18.05
N GLY A 82 14.39 18.94 16.75
CA GLY A 82 15.24 19.80 15.93
C GLY A 82 15.14 21.27 16.34
N THR A 83 13.94 21.79 16.53
CA THR A 83 13.72 23.18 16.98
C THR A 83 14.36 23.44 18.35
N ILE A 84 14.12 22.57 19.34
CA ILE A 84 14.71 22.70 20.68
C ILE A 84 16.24 22.61 20.61
N SER A 85 16.77 21.67 19.82
CA SER A 85 18.23 21.53 19.60
C SER A 85 18.83 22.79 18.94
N GLY A 86 18.13 23.36 17.97
CA GLY A 86 18.51 24.60 17.30
C GLY A 86 18.54 25.79 18.25
N LEU A 87 17.52 25.93 19.10
CA LEU A 87 17.45 26.96 20.14
C LEU A 87 18.64 26.84 21.12
N LEU A 88 18.93 25.64 21.60
CA LEU A 88 20.07 25.40 22.50
C LEU A 88 21.41 25.80 21.86
N ASN A 89 21.62 25.42 20.60
CA ASN A 89 22.83 25.79 19.85
C ASN A 89 22.94 27.31 19.61
N SER A 90 21.81 28.00 19.42
CA SER A 90 21.79 29.45 19.24
C SER A 90 22.21 30.19 20.53
N LEU A 91 21.77 29.68 21.69
CA LEU A 91 22.16 30.20 23.00
C LEU A 91 23.66 29.99 23.27
N ASP A 92 24.22 28.86 22.83
CA ASP A 92 25.65 28.56 22.99
C ASP A 92 26.54 29.53 22.18
N LYS A 93 26.12 29.90 20.97
CA LYS A 93 26.85 30.86 20.14
C LYS A 93 26.83 32.27 20.74
N ASN A 94 25.73 32.65 21.40
CA ASN A 94 25.56 33.97 22.01
C ASN A 94 26.25 34.12 23.38
N GLN A 95 26.63 33.01 24.03
CA GLN A 95 27.25 33.02 25.36
C GLN A 95 28.68 33.64 25.39
N LYS A 96 29.32 33.86 24.25
CA LYS A 96 30.68 34.43 24.19
C LYS A 96 30.77 35.91 24.59
N LYS A 97 29.67 36.59 24.95
CA LYS A 97 29.70 38.03 25.27
C LYS A 97 29.26 38.44 26.68
N ASP A 98 28.34 37.77 27.36
CA ASP A 98 27.91 38.17 28.72
C ASP A 98 27.43 36.95 29.53
N VAL A 99 28.00 36.71 30.71
CA VAL A 99 27.63 35.59 31.60
C VAL A 99 26.66 36.11 32.65
N ASP A 100 25.35 35.96 32.37
CA ASP A 100 24.29 36.22 33.34
C ASP A 100 23.74 34.89 33.90
N SER A 101 23.52 34.82 35.21
CA SER A 101 23.10 33.60 35.92
C SER A 101 21.75 33.05 35.41
N LYS A 102 20.87 33.93 34.92
CA LYS A 102 19.55 33.56 34.37
C LYS A 102 19.65 32.70 33.10
N SER A 103 20.66 32.94 32.27
CA SER A 103 20.92 32.15 31.05
C SER A 103 21.24 30.68 31.37
N SER A 104 21.82 30.40 32.55
CA SER A 104 22.13 29.03 32.97
C SER A 104 20.88 28.22 33.30
N GLU A 105 19.88 28.82 33.93
CA GLU A 105 18.62 28.15 34.31
C GLU A 105 17.79 27.80 33.06
N ASP A 106 17.59 28.77 32.15
CA ASP A 106 16.85 28.56 30.90
C ASP A 106 17.49 27.47 30.02
N ARG A 107 18.82 27.37 30.04
CA ARG A 107 19.56 26.34 29.31
C ARG A 107 19.36 24.95 29.90
N GLU A 108 19.37 24.82 31.22
CA GLU A 108 19.12 23.53 31.86
C GLU A 108 17.66 23.08 31.63
N VAL A 109 16.71 24.02 31.66
CA VAL A 109 15.30 23.74 31.30
C VAL A 109 15.20 23.23 29.87
N LEU A 110 15.82 23.90 28.89
CA LEU A 110 15.82 23.47 27.48
C LEU A 110 16.50 22.12 27.27
N LYS A 111 17.61 21.83 27.96
CA LYS A 111 18.28 20.52 27.90
C LYS A 111 17.39 19.42 28.43
N GLU A 112 16.70 19.68 29.54
CA GLU A 112 15.76 18.72 30.13
C GLU A 112 14.57 18.47 29.21
N GLN A 113 13.99 19.54 28.64
CA GLN A 113 12.96 19.41 27.60
C GLN A 113 13.47 18.60 26.40
N LEU A 114 14.68 18.85 25.92
CA LEU A 114 15.26 18.10 24.80
C LEU A 114 15.41 16.60 25.12
N ARG A 115 15.85 16.25 26.34
CA ARG A 115 15.95 14.85 26.78
C ARG A 115 14.57 14.18 26.79
N ARG A 116 13.55 14.86 27.31
CA ARG A 116 12.17 14.36 27.34
C ARG A 116 11.64 14.14 25.93
N GLN A 117 11.78 15.12 25.04
CA GLN A 117 11.31 15.03 23.67
C GLN A 117 12.03 13.92 22.88
N LYS A 118 13.35 13.78 23.05
CA LYS A 118 14.10 12.65 22.49
C LYS A 118 13.57 11.30 22.98
N LYS A 119 13.27 11.17 24.27
CA LYS A 119 12.71 9.94 24.83
C LYS A 119 11.35 9.60 24.19
N VAL A 120 10.46 10.58 24.08
CA VAL A 120 9.15 10.37 23.44
C VAL A 120 9.30 9.96 21.99
N ARG A 121 10.19 10.63 21.24
CA ARG A 121 10.49 10.25 19.86
C ARG A 121 11.01 8.82 19.73
N GLU A 122 11.92 8.39 20.60
CA GLU A 122 12.43 7.01 20.55
C GLU A 122 11.32 5.99 20.87
N THR A 123 10.42 6.30 21.81
CA THR A 123 9.24 5.47 22.06
C THR A 123 8.32 5.45 20.83
N ALA A 124 8.12 6.58 20.15
CA ALA A 124 7.33 6.67 18.93
C ALA A 124 7.90 5.79 17.82
N LYS A 125 9.22 5.83 17.59
CA LYS A 125 9.89 4.98 16.60
C LYS A 125 9.71 3.49 16.87
N GLN A 126 9.73 3.10 18.15
CA GLN A 126 9.54 1.70 18.54
C GLN A 126 8.10 1.25 18.42
N GLU A 127 7.13 2.12 18.69
CA GLU A 127 5.70 1.77 18.62
C GLU A 127 5.12 1.88 17.21
N LEU A 128 5.52 2.89 16.45
CA LEU A 128 5.13 3.12 15.06
C LEU A 128 6.02 2.35 14.07
N ALA A 129 6.86 1.44 14.55
CA ALA A 129 7.62 0.54 13.68
C ALA A 129 6.66 -0.27 12.81
N LEU A 130 7.02 -0.49 11.53
CA LEU A 130 6.19 -1.23 10.57
C LEU A 130 5.76 -2.59 11.13
N GLU A 131 6.64 -3.30 11.83
CA GLU A 131 6.35 -4.60 12.46
C GLU A 131 5.20 -4.56 13.47
N LYS A 132 5.00 -3.41 14.13
CA LYS A 132 3.92 -3.22 15.11
C LYS A 132 2.67 -2.64 14.49
N VAL A 133 2.83 -1.67 13.59
CA VAL A 133 1.72 -1.03 12.87
C VAL A 133 1.02 -2.03 11.95
N PHE A 134 1.79 -2.85 11.23
CA PHE A 134 1.27 -3.98 10.45
C PHE A 134 1.26 -5.30 11.25
N GLY A 135 1.28 -5.19 12.58
CA GLY A 135 1.34 -6.34 13.46
C GLY A 135 0.05 -7.16 13.42
N ARG A 136 0.14 -8.43 13.84
CA ARG A 136 -1.01 -9.34 13.96
C ARG A 136 -2.07 -8.86 14.95
N ASP A 137 -1.75 -7.87 15.78
CA ASP A 137 -2.72 -7.22 16.66
C ASP A 137 -3.75 -6.41 15.86
N TYR A 138 -3.35 -5.88 14.70
CA TYR A 138 -4.16 -5.01 13.85
C TYR A 138 -4.55 -5.66 12.52
N PHE A 139 -3.78 -6.62 12.02
CA PHE A 139 -4.08 -7.34 10.77
C PHE A 139 -4.37 -8.84 11.03
N GLY A 140 -5.29 -9.40 10.25
CA GLY A 140 -5.60 -10.84 10.21
C GLY A 140 -4.60 -11.64 9.38
N GLU A 141 -4.70 -12.97 9.42
CA GLU A 141 -3.87 -13.86 8.57
C GLU A 141 -4.25 -13.76 7.08
N ASP A 142 -5.45 -13.27 6.81
CA ASP A 142 -6.01 -12.92 5.51
C ASP A 142 -5.56 -11.54 5.00
N GLY A 143 -4.82 -10.77 5.80
CA GLY A 143 -4.37 -9.42 5.44
C GLY A 143 -5.43 -8.33 5.65
N VAL A 144 -6.59 -8.67 6.21
CA VAL A 144 -7.66 -7.72 6.50
C VAL A 144 -7.40 -7.04 7.85
N TRP A 145 -7.61 -5.73 7.93
CA TRP A 145 -7.46 -4.97 9.17
C TRP A 145 -8.60 -5.24 10.16
N LYS A 146 -8.31 -5.11 11.45
CA LYS A 146 -9.19 -5.51 12.57
C LYS A 146 -9.86 -4.33 13.29
N TRP A 147 -9.39 -3.11 13.06
CA TRP A 147 -9.98 -1.91 13.64
C TRP A 147 -11.03 -1.35 12.67
N ALA A 148 -12.03 -0.68 13.20
CA ALA A 148 -13.32 -0.44 12.55
C ALA A 148 -13.29 0.12 11.12
N ALA A 149 -14.38 -0.15 10.42
CA ALA A 149 -15.27 0.92 10.01
C ALA A 149 -16.64 0.62 10.65
N GLU A 150 -17.15 1.49 11.54
CA GLU A 150 -18.60 1.64 11.61
C GLU A 150 -19.02 2.06 10.19
N GLU A 151 -19.94 1.31 9.58
CA GLU A 151 -20.61 1.71 8.34
C GLU A 151 -21.48 2.93 8.69
N GLU A 152 -20.84 4.08 8.88
CA GLU A 152 -21.50 5.36 8.64
C GLU A 152 -21.88 5.33 7.16
N ASP A 153 -23.11 5.75 6.82
CA ASP A 153 -23.82 5.55 5.54
C ASP A 153 -23.14 6.14 4.27
N GLY A 154 -21.82 6.39 4.30
CA GLY A 154 -20.98 6.91 3.23
C GLY A 154 -19.75 6.05 2.93
N GLU A 155 -19.17 6.26 1.74
CA GLU A 155 -17.91 5.63 1.34
C GLU A 155 -16.77 6.07 2.28
N MET A 156 -16.25 5.14 3.08
CA MET A 156 -15.09 5.41 3.93
C MET A 156 -13.81 5.39 3.10
N THR A 157 -13.02 6.46 3.18
CA THR A 157 -11.73 6.51 2.49
C THR A 157 -10.65 5.72 3.25
N PHE A 158 -9.59 5.30 2.58
CA PHE A 158 -8.45 4.65 3.25
C PHE A 158 -7.80 5.55 4.30
N ASP A 159 -7.82 6.87 4.11
CA ASP A 159 -7.32 7.83 5.09
C ASP A 159 -8.14 7.80 6.38
N ASP A 160 -9.48 7.72 6.27
CA ASP A 160 -10.37 7.60 7.43
C ASP A 160 -10.11 6.30 8.20
N ILE A 161 -9.84 5.20 7.48
CA ILE A 161 -9.47 3.91 8.08
C ILE A 161 -8.15 4.04 8.85
N VAL A 162 -7.14 4.66 8.25
CA VAL A 162 -5.83 4.88 8.89
C VAL A 162 -5.96 5.75 10.14
N LEU A 163 -6.82 6.78 10.10
CA LEU A 163 -7.07 7.66 11.24
C LEU A 163 -7.77 6.97 12.41
N GLN A 164 -8.38 5.82 12.19
CA GLN A 164 -8.97 4.97 13.23
C GLN A 164 -7.98 3.94 13.80
N HIS A 165 -6.79 3.79 13.21
CA HIS A 165 -5.80 2.82 13.68
C HIS A 165 -5.35 3.17 15.13
N PRO A 166 -5.43 2.24 16.10
CA PRO A 166 -5.18 2.56 17.52
C PRO A 166 -3.83 3.21 17.83
N LEU A 167 -2.74 2.74 17.22
CA LEU A 167 -1.43 3.39 17.34
C LEU A 167 -1.39 4.79 16.73
N ILE A 168 -2.00 4.99 15.56
CA ILE A 168 -2.04 6.29 14.88
C ILE A 168 -2.82 7.30 15.73
N VAL A 169 -4.00 6.93 16.23
CA VAL A 169 -4.80 7.75 17.15
C VAL A 169 -3.97 8.15 18.37
N LYS A 170 -3.38 7.17 19.06
CA LYS A 170 -2.55 7.41 20.25
C LYS A 170 -1.43 8.41 19.97
N TRP A 171 -0.66 8.19 18.91
CA TRP A 171 0.51 9.01 18.63
C TRP A 171 0.15 10.39 18.08
N ARG A 172 -0.96 10.51 17.34
CA ARG A 172 -1.53 11.79 16.93
C ARG A 172 -1.86 12.66 18.14
N ASP A 173 -2.50 12.11 19.15
CA ASP A 173 -2.87 12.85 20.36
C ASP A 173 -1.62 13.29 21.15
N ILE A 174 -0.61 12.43 21.25
CA ILE A 174 0.67 12.76 21.88
C ILE A 174 1.37 13.89 21.12
N VAL A 175 1.45 13.78 19.79
CA VAL A 175 2.08 14.79 18.93
C VAL A 175 1.37 16.14 19.05
N LYS A 176 0.03 16.15 18.96
CA LYS A 176 -0.78 17.37 19.12
C LYS A 176 -0.54 18.04 20.47
N LYS A 177 -0.49 17.26 21.54
CA LYS A 177 -0.16 17.77 22.88
C LYS A 177 1.24 18.38 22.93
N GLN A 178 2.25 17.71 22.38
CA GLN A 178 3.63 18.20 22.40
C GLN A 178 3.85 19.44 21.55
N ALA A 179 3.18 19.52 20.40
CA ALA A 179 3.19 20.71 19.56
C ALA A 179 2.51 21.90 20.24
N GLY A 180 1.35 21.66 20.87
CA GLY A 180 0.62 22.67 21.64
C GLY A 180 1.44 23.23 22.82
N GLU A 181 2.20 22.38 23.52
CA GLU A 181 3.13 22.81 24.58
C GLU A 181 4.21 23.77 24.08
N LEU A 182 4.54 23.73 22.78
CA LEU A 182 5.54 24.59 22.14
C LEU A 182 4.91 25.74 21.34
N GLY A 183 3.58 25.88 21.36
CA GLY A 183 2.86 26.86 20.57
C GLY A 183 2.96 26.63 19.05
N LEU A 184 3.24 25.40 18.63
CA LEU A 184 3.29 25.00 17.23
C LEU A 184 1.90 24.58 16.79
N ASP A 185 1.42 25.20 15.72
CA ASP A 185 0.19 24.79 15.04
C ASP A 185 0.54 23.73 13.99
N ILE A 186 0.07 22.50 14.21
CA ILE A 186 0.21 21.43 13.22
C ILE A 186 -1.06 21.48 12.37
N LYS A 187 -0.88 21.79 11.09
CA LYS A 187 -1.97 21.66 10.12
C LYS A 187 -2.31 20.18 9.95
N ASP A 188 -3.54 19.82 10.27
CA ASP A 188 -4.12 18.52 9.93
C ASP A 188 -4.53 18.54 8.43
N ASP A 189 -3.57 18.72 7.52
CA ASP A 189 -3.90 18.81 6.09
C ASP A 189 -3.83 17.41 5.46
N VAL A 190 -5.01 16.86 5.16
CA VAL A 190 -5.21 16.03 3.96
C VAL A 190 -6.25 16.73 3.11
N GLU A 191 -5.90 17.88 2.53
CA GLU A 191 -6.58 18.35 1.33
C GLU A 191 -5.98 17.59 0.16
N VAL A 192 -6.60 16.47 -0.21
CA VAL A 192 -6.40 15.90 -1.55
C VAL A 192 -6.96 16.95 -2.52
N GLN A 193 -6.08 17.62 -3.26
CA GLN A 193 -6.51 18.37 -4.42
C GLN A 193 -7.09 17.35 -5.41
N GLU A 194 -8.41 17.32 -5.53
CA GLU A 194 -9.07 16.68 -6.67
C GLU A 194 -8.50 17.34 -7.93
N GLU A 195 -7.64 16.63 -8.65
CA GLU A 195 -7.24 17.03 -10.00
C GLU A 195 -8.52 17.02 -10.84
N GLY A 196 -9.01 18.23 -11.13
CA GLY A 196 -10.21 18.44 -11.92
C GLY A 196 -10.12 17.67 -13.24
N SER A 197 -11.11 16.82 -13.46
CA SER A 197 -11.40 16.23 -14.76
C SER A 197 -11.59 17.36 -15.76
N ALA A 198 -10.60 17.57 -16.62
CA ALA A 198 -10.77 18.36 -17.82
C ALA A 198 -11.70 17.58 -18.75
N ASP A 199 -12.98 17.93 -18.73
CA ASP A 199 -13.93 17.63 -19.79
C ASP A 199 -13.41 18.28 -21.09
N ASP A 200 -12.76 17.47 -21.93
CA ASP A 200 -12.45 17.81 -23.32
C ASP A 200 -13.66 17.43 -24.18
N ASP A 201 -14.64 18.33 -24.23
CA ASP A 201 -15.73 18.31 -25.21
C ASP A 201 -15.57 19.54 -26.13
N SER A 202 -15.03 19.30 -27.33
CA SER A 202 -15.14 20.18 -28.51
C SER A 202 -14.81 19.43 -29.82
#